data_AF-A0A6J7MR26-F1
#
_entry.id   AF-A0A6J7MR26-F1
#
_cell.length_a   1.000
_cell.length_b   1.000
_cell.length_c   1.000
_cell.angle_alpha   90.00
_cell.angle_beta   90.00
_cell.angle_gamma   90.00
#
_symmetry.space_group_name_H-M   'P 1'
#
loop_
_entity.id
_entity.type
_entity.pdbx_description
1 polymer ?
#
loop_
_entity_poly.entity_id
_entity_poly.type
_entity_poly.pdbx_seq_one_letter_code
_entity_poly.pdbx_strand_id
1 'polypeptide(L)'
;MARIITNFENVDRFIVGTVGQPGERAFYLQARNGTNLVTIACEKAQAAALVERLELLLKEIRKKNSSGHPINSAISYLRDDKPLEQPIAEDFRAGVMAITWLNAESLVMIETQAISEQMVFPDITEEENGDDDPKLIPDDDLDGPDLLRVKLSLAQVKEFISRTNSVIDAGRQPCTFCGIPIDPNGHLCPRANGYRR
;
A
#
# COMPACT_ATOMS: atom_id res chain seq x y z
N MET A 1 5.71 -10.07 -23.94
CA MET A 1 6.20 -8.68 -24.11
C MET A 1 7.44 -8.54 -23.26
N ALA A 2 8.37 -7.63 -23.59
CA ALA A 2 9.51 -7.39 -22.70
C ALA A 2 9.01 -6.71 -21.43
N ARG A 3 9.47 -7.18 -20.27
CA ARG A 3 9.06 -6.65 -18.96
C ARG A 3 9.51 -5.20 -18.76
N ILE A 4 8.74 -4.45 -17.99
CA ILE A 4 8.99 -3.05 -17.66
C ILE A 4 9.31 -2.93 -16.18
N ILE A 5 10.52 -2.44 -15.86
CA ILE A 5 10.92 -2.10 -14.49
C ILE A 5 10.97 -0.59 -14.35
N THR A 6 10.10 -0.03 -13.50
CA THR A 6 10.02 1.40 -13.21
C THR A 6 10.54 1.67 -11.80
N ASN A 7 11.58 2.50 -11.68
CA ASN A 7 12.16 2.89 -10.39
C ASN A 7 11.90 4.37 -10.11
N PHE A 8 11.23 4.67 -9.00
CA PHE A 8 11.06 6.02 -8.48
C PHE A 8 11.86 6.21 -7.19
N GLU A 9 13.03 6.82 -7.34
CA GLU A 9 13.91 7.21 -6.21
C GLU A 9 13.27 8.28 -5.31
N ASN A 10 12.46 9.17 -5.91
CA ASN A 10 11.65 10.15 -5.21
C ASN A 10 10.28 10.20 -5.86
N VAL A 11 9.22 10.11 -5.08
CA VAL A 11 7.85 10.28 -5.59
C VAL A 11 7.24 11.56 -5.04
N ASP A 12 6.51 12.24 -5.92
CA ASP A 12 5.66 13.36 -5.53
C ASP A 12 4.39 12.89 -4.84
N ARG A 13 3.92 11.69 -5.24
CA ARG A 13 2.65 11.14 -4.80
C ARG A 13 2.66 9.61 -4.85
N PHE A 14 2.21 8.98 -3.78
CA PHE A 14 2.01 7.54 -3.71
C PHE A 14 0.73 7.27 -2.91
N ILE A 15 -0.31 6.77 -3.55
CA ILE A 15 -1.65 6.68 -2.96
C ILE A 15 -2.41 5.44 -3.41
N VAL A 16 -3.35 4.98 -2.57
CA VAL A 16 -4.45 4.11 -3.02
C VAL A 16 -5.69 4.97 -3.26
N GLY A 17 -6.46 4.61 -4.27
CA GLY A 17 -7.78 5.14 -4.56
C GLY A 17 -8.70 4.08 -5.13
N THR A 18 -9.95 4.46 -5.38
CA THR A 18 -10.96 3.54 -5.93
C THR A 18 -11.87 4.26 -6.92
N VAL A 19 -12.44 3.48 -7.83
CA VAL A 19 -13.47 3.92 -8.78
C VAL A 19 -14.63 2.91 -8.72
N GLY A 20 -15.87 3.39 -8.85
CA GLY A 20 -17.07 2.56 -8.83
C GLY A 20 -17.94 2.71 -7.58
N GLN A 21 -19.06 1.98 -7.55
CA GLN A 21 -20.02 2.00 -6.44
C GLN A 21 -19.58 1.10 -5.30
N PRO A 22 -20.00 1.36 -4.04
CA PRO A 22 -19.77 0.43 -2.93
C PRO A 22 -20.21 -1.00 -3.26
N GLY A 23 -19.33 -1.99 -3.08
CA GLY A 23 -19.56 -3.38 -3.48
C GLY A 23 -18.92 -3.77 -4.82
N GLU A 24 -18.76 -2.81 -5.74
CA GLU A 24 -18.18 -2.99 -7.08
C GLU A 24 -17.00 -2.03 -7.32
N ARG A 25 -16.27 -1.69 -6.26
CA ARG A 25 -15.14 -0.75 -6.35
C ARG A 25 -13.92 -1.46 -6.91
N ALA A 26 -13.35 -0.92 -7.98
CA ALA A 26 -11.99 -1.22 -8.40
C ALA A 26 -11.00 -0.39 -7.57
N PHE A 27 -9.93 -1.02 -7.08
CA PHE A 27 -8.86 -0.36 -6.32
C PHE A 27 -7.64 -0.15 -7.22
N TYR A 28 -7.01 1.00 -7.05
CA TYR A 28 -5.81 1.37 -7.79
C TYR A 28 -4.76 1.95 -6.84
N LEU A 29 -3.51 1.53 -7.03
CA LEU A 29 -2.33 2.14 -6.45
C LEU A 29 -1.72 3.07 -7.51
N GLN A 30 -1.51 4.34 -7.18
CA GLN A 30 -0.86 5.32 -8.06
C GLN A 30 0.43 5.82 -7.47
N ALA A 31 1.48 5.84 -8.30
CA ALA A 31 2.76 6.45 -8.00
C ALA A 31 3.07 7.52 -9.06
N ARG A 32 3.47 8.72 -8.62
CA ARG A 32 3.84 9.82 -9.52
C ARG A 32 5.23 10.35 -9.21
N ASN A 33 6.01 10.55 -10.27
CA ASN A 33 7.26 11.28 -10.26
C ASN A 33 7.32 12.21 -11.47
N GLY A 34 7.17 13.52 -11.23
CA GLY A 34 7.05 14.54 -12.25
C GLY A 34 5.86 14.28 -13.18
N THR A 35 6.16 14.03 -14.45
CA THR A 35 5.16 13.70 -15.48
C THR A 35 4.85 12.21 -15.58
N ASN A 36 5.63 11.35 -14.90
CA ASN A 36 5.46 9.91 -14.97
C ASN A 36 4.46 9.48 -13.91
N LEU A 37 3.36 8.89 -14.35
CA LEU A 37 2.32 8.32 -13.50
C LEU A 37 2.25 6.82 -13.81
N VAL A 38 2.37 5.99 -12.77
CA VAL A 38 2.11 4.56 -12.85
C VAL A 38 0.85 4.26 -12.04
N THR A 39 -0.11 3.58 -12.64
CA THR A 39 -1.38 3.17 -12.05
C THR A 39 -1.48 1.65 -12.08
N ILE A 40 -1.51 1.04 -10.90
CA ILE A 40 -1.55 -0.42 -10.73
C ILE A 40 -2.91 -0.80 -10.20
N ALA A 41 -3.62 -1.69 -10.90
CA ALA A 41 -4.83 -2.30 -10.36
C ALA A 41 -4.47 -3.25 -9.22
N CYS A 42 -5.12 -3.11 -8.07
CA CYS A 42 -4.87 -3.97 -6.91
C CYS A 42 -6.18 -4.42 -6.26
N GLU A 43 -6.09 -5.43 -5.42
CA GLU A 43 -7.22 -5.86 -4.60
C GLU A 43 -7.31 -5.06 -3.30
N LYS A 44 -8.52 -4.99 -2.73
CA LYS A 44 -8.74 -4.40 -1.40
C LYS A 44 -7.88 -5.10 -0.34
N ALA A 45 -7.77 -6.43 -0.41
CA ALA A 45 -6.99 -7.24 0.53
C ALA A 45 -5.49 -6.94 0.43
N GLN A 46 -4.98 -6.83 -0.79
CA GLN A 46 -3.60 -6.40 -1.08
C GLN A 46 -3.30 -5.01 -0.49
N ALA A 47 -4.17 -4.02 -0.71
CA ALA A 47 -4.00 -2.69 -0.12
C ALA A 47 -4.02 -2.70 1.42
N ALA A 48 -4.91 -3.51 2.02
CA ALA A 48 -4.99 -3.67 3.47
C ALA A 48 -3.73 -4.32 4.06
N ALA A 49 -3.25 -5.40 3.44
CA ALA A 49 -2.04 -6.12 3.87
C ALA A 49 -0.79 -5.22 3.79
N LEU A 50 -0.68 -4.41 2.73
CA LEU A 50 0.41 -3.44 2.59
C LEU A 50 0.40 -2.42 3.74
N VAL A 51 -0.77 -1.89 4.10
CA VAL A 51 -0.91 -0.96 5.24
C VAL A 51 -0.51 -1.62 6.56
N GLU A 52 -1.03 -2.81 6.84
CA GLU A 52 -0.71 -3.55 8.08
C GLU A 52 0.80 -3.77 8.21
N ARG A 53 1.45 -4.22 7.13
CA ARG A 53 2.89 -4.48 7.13
C ARG A 53 3.72 -3.20 7.28
N LEU A 54 3.30 -2.09 6.67
CA LEU A 54 3.94 -0.78 6.87
C LEU A 54 3.80 -0.29 8.31
N GLU A 55 2.65 -0.48 8.95
CA GLU A 55 2.45 -0.11 10.36
C GLU A 55 3.37 -0.91 11.30
N LEU A 56 3.53 -2.22 11.05
CA LEU A 56 4.47 -3.06 11.80
C LEU A 56 5.91 -2.57 11.62
N LEU A 57 6.32 -2.29 10.39
CA LEU A 57 7.65 -1.74 10.10
C LEU A 57 7.90 -0.40 10.80
N LEU A 58 6.92 0.52 10.80
CA LEU A 58 7.04 1.80 11.52
C LEU A 58 7.19 1.60 13.03
N LYS A 59 6.46 0.63 13.61
CA LYS A 59 6.59 0.28 15.04
C LYS A 59 7.98 -0.26 15.35
N GLU A 60 8.55 -1.09 14.50
CA GLU A 60 9.90 -1.64 14.65
C GLU A 60 10.98 -0.58 14.53
N ILE A 61 10.90 0.30 13.52
CA ILE A 61 11.82 1.42 13.35
C ILE A 61 11.79 2.32 14.60
N ARG A 62 10.59 2.63 15.12
CA ARG A 62 10.46 3.43 16.34
C ARG A 62 11.13 2.76 17.54
N LYS A 63 10.93 1.45 17.73
CA LYS A 63 11.57 0.69 18.81
C LYS A 63 13.09 0.76 18.72
N LYS A 64 13.67 0.57 17.53
CA LYS A 64 15.13 0.64 17.31
C LYS A 64 15.70 2.05 17.52
N ASN A 65 14.94 3.09 17.17
CA ASN A 65 15.35 4.49 17.29
C ASN A 65 15.05 5.13 18.67
N SER A 66 14.58 4.36 19.65
CA SER A 66 14.23 4.87 20.99
C SER A 66 15.42 5.38 21.81
N SER A 67 16.66 5.18 21.34
CA SER A 67 17.91 5.49 22.05
C SER A 67 18.55 6.83 21.65
N GLY A 68 17.98 7.58 20.71
CA GLY A 68 18.57 8.86 20.31
C GLY A 68 17.73 9.61 19.29
N HIS A 69 17.26 10.78 19.70
CA HIS A 69 16.50 11.77 18.94
C HIS A 69 15.00 11.46 18.69
N PRO A 70 14.09 12.37 19.11
CA PRO A 70 12.70 12.31 18.69
C PRO A 70 12.65 12.45 17.17
N ILE A 71 12.13 11.44 16.47
CA ILE A 71 11.77 11.57 15.06
C ILE A 71 10.75 12.71 14.99
N ASN A 72 11.22 13.84 14.48
CA ASN A 72 10.55 15.13 14.51
C ASN A 72 9.07 15.00 14.10
N SER A 73 8.19 15.17 15.08
CA SER A 73 6.74 14.99 14.96
C SER A 73 6.07 16.25 14.39
N ALA A 74 6.55 16.74 13.26
CA ALA A 74 6.01 17.95 12.65
C ALA A 74 5.97 17.82 11.12
N ILE A 75 5.02 17.05 10.61
CA ILE A 75 4.52 17.27 9.25
C ILE A 75 2.99 17.23 9.29
N SER A 76 2.41 18.38 9.63
CA SER A 76 0.96 18.64 9.65
C SER A 76 0.40 19.00 8.26
N TYR A 77 1.11 18.69 7.17
CA TYR A 77 0.79 19.20 5.82
C TYR A 77 0.79 18.16 4.70
N LEU A 78 0.95 16.87 5.01
CA LEU A 78 0.94 15.82 3.97
C LEU A 78 -0.45 15.24 3.69
N ARG A 79 -1.52 15.75 4.30
CA ARG A 79 -2.86 15.20 4.06
C ARG A 79 -3.25 15.39 2.61
N ASP A 80 -3.25 14.29 1.86
CA ASP A 80 -3.68 14.26 0.47
C ASP A 80 -5.06 13.63 0.40
N ASP A 81 -6.08 14.48 0.23
CA ASP A 81 -7.48 14.07 0.01
C ASP A 81 -7.88 14.17 -1.48
N LYS A 82 -6.94 14.48 -2.39
CA LYS A 82 -7.25 14.65 -3.82
C LYS A 82 -7.62 13.30 -4.45
N PRO A 83 -8.46 13.27 -5.51
CA PRO A 83 -8.79 12.03 -6.21
C PRO A 83 -7.56 11.40 -6.89
N LEU A 84 -7.75 10.19 -7.44
CA LEU A 84 -6.81 9.59 -8.39
C LEU A 84 -6.55 10.54 -9.56
N GLU A 85 -5.32 10.55 -10.07
CA GLU A 85 -4.95 11.36 -11.23
C GLU A 85 -5.49 10.72 -12.52
N GLN A 86 -5.89 11.59 -13.44
CA GLN A 86 -6.39 11.20 -14.75
C GLN A 86 -5.25 11.17 -15.77
N PRO A 87 -5.25 10.22 -16.72
CA PRO A 87 -6.22 9.14 -16.88
C PRO A 87 -6.00 7.99 -15.88
N ILE A 88 -7.08 7.40 -15.38
CA ILE A 88 -7.03 6.18 -14.58
C ILE A 88 -7.03 4.99 -15.54
N ALA A 89 -5.86 4.72 -16.13
CA ALA A 89 -5.62 3.57 -16.99
C ALA A 89 -4.64 2.64 -16.27
N GLU A 90 -4.99 1.37 -16.09
CA GLU A 90 -4.10 0.41 -15.45
C GLU A 90 -2.90 0.11 -16.37
N ASP A 91 -1.69 0.22 -15.83
CA ASP A 91 -0.46 -0.24 -16.49
C ASP A 91 -0.34 -1.76 -16.34
N PHE A 92 -0.61 -2.27 -15.13
CA PHE A 92 -0.68 -3.69 -14.82
C PHE A 92 -1.48 -3.97 -13.55
N ARG A 93 -1.72 -5.25 -13.26
CA ARG A 93 -2.39 -5.74 -12.05
C ARG A 93 -1.39 -6.27 -11.05
N ALA A 94 -1.46 -5.83 -9.80
CA ALA A 94 -0.56 -6.26 -8.73
C ALA A 94 -0.69 -7.76 -8.45
N GLY A 95 0.44 -8.46 -8.43
CA GLY A 95 0.59 -9.82 -7.93
C GLY A 95 1.20 -9.81 -6.53
N VAL A 96 2.51 -9.58 -6.47
CA VAL A 96 3.29 -9.57 -5.21
C VAL A 96 3.68 -8.14 -4.85
N MET A 97 3.57 -7.82 -3.56
CA MET A 97 4.06 -6.56 -3.01
C MET A 97 5.03 -6.83 -1.88
N ALA A 98 6.21 -6.21 -1.94
CA ALA A 98 7.23 -6.32 -0.91
C ALA A 98 7.55 -4.95 -0.31
N ILE A 99 8.00 -4.98 0.95
CA ILE A 99 8.42 -3.79 1.67
C ILE A 99 9.82 -4.02 2.22
N THR A 100 10.71 -3.06 1.97
CA THR A 100 12.09 -3.08 2.44
C THR A 100 12.43 -1.78 3.17
N TRP A 101 13.07 -1.89 4.34
CA TRP A 101 13.62 -0.72 5.05
C TRP A 101 15.08 -0.49 4.62
N LEU A 102 15.34 0.67 4.01
CA LEU A 102 16.66 1.09 3.57
C LEU A 102 17.36 1.86 4.71
N ASN A 103 18.07 1.13 5.58
CA ASN A 103 18.72 1.69 6.77
C ASN A 103 19.65 2.88 6.47
N ALA A 104 20.44 2.81 5.39
CA ALA A 104 21.40 3.84 5.03
C ALA A 104 20.74 5.18 4.63
N GLU A 105 19.59 5.11 3.96
CA GLU A 105 18.86 6.29 3.45
C GLU A 105 17.73 6.73 4.41
N SER A 106 17.39 5.89 5.40
CA SER A 106 16.19 6.05 6.23
C SER A 106 14.89 6.16 5.43
N LEU A 107 14.79 5.37 4.35
CA LEU A 107 13.64 5.31 3.45
C LEU A 107 12.99 3.92 3.47
N VAL A 108 11.70 3.87 3.16
CA VAL A 108 10.95 2.64 2.91
C VAL A 108 10.84 2.45 1.41
N MET A 109 11.24 1.29 0.93
CA MET A 109 11.06 0.88 -0.45
C MET A 109 9.86 -0.06 -0.54
N ILE A 110 8.95 0.25 -1.45
CA ILE A 110 7.81 -0.59 -1.79
C ILE A 110 8.02 -1.09 -3.21
N GLU A 111 7.92 -2.40 -3.38
CA GLU A 111 8.02 -3.08 -4.67
C GLU A 111 6.67 -3.71 -4.99
N THR A 112 6.16 -3.48 -6.19
CA THR A 112 4.88 -4.04 -6.66
C THR A 112 5.12 -4.67 -8.02
N GLN A 113 5.02 -5.99 -8.07
CA GLN A 113 5.25 -6.78 -9.26
C GLN A 113 3.91 -7.26 -9.84
N ALA A 114 3.80 -7.27 -11.16
CA ALA A 114 2.59 -7.68 -11.86
C ALA A 114 2.28 -9.16 -11.62
N ILE A 115 1.00 -9.50 -11.57
CA ILE A 115 0.57 -10.89 -11.50
C ILE A 115 1.06 -11.66 -12.75
N SER A 116 1.64 -12.84 -12.53
CA SER A 116 2.10 -13.72 -13.60
C SER A 116 1.87 -15.18 -13.26
N GLU A 117 1.83 -16.05 -14.28
CA GLU A 117 1.71 -17.51 -14.10
C GLU A 117 2.91 -18.11 -13.36
N GLN A 118 4.08 -17.47 -13.47
CA GLN A 118 5.31 -17.86 -12.78
C GLN A 118 5.22 -17.66 -11.26
N MET A 119 4.30 -16.81 -10.76
CA MET A 119 4.07 -16.63 -9.33
C MET A 119 3.33 -17.80 -8.67
N VAL A 120 2.82 -18.76 -9.45
CA VAL A 120 1.96 -19.86 -8.96
C VAL A 120 2.79 -21.09 -8.53
N PHE A 121 4.08 -21.17 -8.86
CA PHE A 121 4.87 -22.37 -8.56
C PHE A 121 6.32 -22.01 -8.18
N PRO A 122 6.64 -21.82 -6.88
CA PRO A 122 7.93 -22.29 -6.42
C PRO A 122 7.86 -23.81 -6.58
N ASP A 123 8.59 -24.34 -7.56
CA ASP A 123 8.77 -25.78 -7.71
C ASP A 123 9.14 -26.34 -6.33
N ILE A 124 8.34 -27.29 -5.86
CA ILE A 124 8.48 -27.92 -4.54
C ILE A 124 9.66 -28.89 -4.66
N THR A 125 10.86 -28.37 -4.87
CA THR A 125 12.10 -29.11 -4.68
C THR A 125 12.69 -28.67 -3.35
N GLU A 126 12.32 -29.49 -2.37
CA GLU A 126 12.92 -29.78 -1.07
C GLU A 126 14.07 -28.87 -0.58
N GLU A 127 13.92 -28.47 0.69
CA GLU A 127 14.89 -27.82 1.58
C GLU A 127 14.88 -26.28 1.60
N GLU A 128 13.97 -25.69 2.39
CA GLU A 128 14.32 -24.98 3.63
C GLU A 128 13.05 -24.50 4.35
N ASN A 129 13.04 -24.63 5.67
CA ASN A 129 12.00 -24.07 6.54
C ASN A 129 11.97 -22.54 6.38
N GLY A 130 10.83 -21.92 6.03
CA GLY A 130 10.63 -20.49 6.26
C GLY A 130 9.67 -19.79 5.30
N ASP A 131 8.53 -19.39 5.84
CA ASP A 131 7.48 -18.49 5.32
C ASP A 131 6.86 -18.82 3.94
N ASP A 132 5.56 -19.14 3.97
CA ASP A 132 4.64 -19.33 2.82
C ASP A 132 4.34 -17.99 2.08
N ASP A 133 5.23 -17.01 2.21
CA ASP A 133 5.05 -15.68 1.66
C ASP A 133 5.47 -15.67 0.18
N PRO A 134 4.65 -15.11 -0.72
CA PRO A 134 4.98 -15.04 -2.14
C PRO A 134 6.21 -14.16 -2.38
N LYS A 135 7.15 -14.67 -3.17
CA LYS A 135 8.44 -14.02 -3.44
C LYS A 135 8.42 -13.24 -4.76
N LEU A 136 9.18 -12.15 -4.81
CA LEU A 136 9.43 -11.40 -6.03
C LEU A 136 10.32 -12.21 -6.98
N ILE A 137 10.00 -12.16 -8.27
CA ILE A 137 10.88 -12.69 -9.32
C ILE A 137 12.05 -11.71 -9.50
N PRO A 138 13.31 -12.18 -9.48
CA PRO A 138 14.50 -11.34 -9.56
C PRO A 138 14.63 -10.43 -10.80
N ASP A 139 15.38 -9.33 -10.62
CA ASP A 139 15.70 -8.34 -11.66
C ASP A 139 16.63 -8.87 -12.76
N ASP A 140 17.11 -10.12 -12.76
CA ASP A 140 17.89 -10.72 -13.85
C ASP A 140 17.07 -11.68 -14.74
N ASP A 141 15.85 -12.04 -14.31
CA ASP A 141 14.91 -12.82 -15.12
C ASP A 141 14.27 -11.96 -16.20
N LEU A 142 14.79 -12.04 -17.43
CA LEU A 142 14.32 -11.24 -18.56
C LEU A 142 12.84 -11.45 -18.91
N ASP A 143 12.28 -12.60 -18.54
CA ASP A 143 10.88 -12.96 -18.76
C ASP A 143 9.99 -12.71 -17.53
N GLY A 144 10.56 -12.14 -16.47
CA GLY A 144 9.82 -11.80 -15.25
C GLY A 144 8.74 -10.72 -15.48
N PRO A 145 7.72 -10.62 -14.62
CA PRO A 145 6.66 -9.62 -14.73
C PRO A 145 7.12 -8.17 -14.50
N ASP A 146 6.28 -7.23 -14.95
CA ASP A 146 6.49 -5.78 -14.73
C ASP A 146 6.63 -5.46 -13.24
N LEU A 147 7.49 -4.49 -12.92
CA LEU A 147 7.83 -4.13 -11.54
C LEU A 147 7.84 -2.61 -11.38
N LEU A 148 7.14 -2.14 -10.35
CA LEU A 148 7.27 -0.77 -9.83
C LEU A 148 8.04 -0.82 -8.50
N ARG A 149 9.11 -0.02 -8.39
CA ARG A 149 9.87 0.20 -7.15
C ARG A 149 9.77 1.67 -6.75
N VAL A 150 9.27 1.94 -5.55
CA VAL A 150 9.05 3.30 -5.03
C VAL A 150 9.74 3.46 -3.69
N LYS A 151 10.56 4.51 -3.56
CA LYS A 151 11.11 4.93 -2.26
C LYS A 151 10.25 6.02 -1.63
N LEU A 152 9.99 5.87 -0.33
CA LEU A 152 9.16 6.75 0.48
C LEU A 152 9.87 7.15 1.77
N SER A 153 9.74 8.42 2.14
CA SER A 153 10.05 8.87 3.49
C SER A 153 9.05 8.29 4.51
N LEU A 154 9.45 8.21 5.78
CA LEU A 154 8.54 7.80 6.87
C LEU A 154 7.27 8.66 6.96
N ALA A 155 7.35 9.92 6.53
CA ALA A 155 6.22 10.83 6.51
C ALA A 155 5.22 10.46 5.41
N GLN A 156 5.70 10.17 4.20
CA GLN A 156 4.87 9.69 3.10
C GLN A 156 4.25 8.32 3.42
N VAL A 157 4.98 7.42 4.09
CA VAL A 157 4.42 6.13 4.54
C VAL A 157 3.25 6.33 5.51
N LYS A 158 3.38 7.23 6.49
CA LYS A 158 2.29 7.52 7.43
C LYS A 158 1.05 8.08 6.73
N GLU A 159 1.26 8.97 5.76
CA GLU A 159 0.18 9.52 4.96
C GLU A 159 -0.50 8.44 4.12
N PHE A 160 0.30 7.62 3.44
CA PHE A 160 -0.19 6.49 2.66
C PHE A 160 -1.06 5.54 3.49
N ILE A 161 -0.62 5.19 4.70
CA ILE A 161 -1.38 4.39 5.67
C ILE A 161 -2.73 5.06 5.99
N SER A 162 -2.70 6.34 6.39
CA SER A 162 -3.90 7.08 6.80
C SER A 162 -4.94 7.17 5.67
N ARG A 163 -4.47 7.51 4.46
CA ARG A 163 -5.32 7.60 3.28
C ARG A 163 -5.88 6.25 2.88
N THR A 164 -5.04 5.21 2.82
CA THR A 164 -5.46 3.89 2.35
C THR A 164 -6.51 3.28 3.27
N ASN A 165 -6.34 3.41 4.60
CA ASN A 165 -7.37 3.03 5.57
C ASN A 165 -8.70 3.76 5.31
N SER A 166 -8.65 5.09 5.07
CA SER A 166 -9.83 5.88 4.76
C SER A 166 -10.55 5.40 3.49
N VAL A 167 -9.80 5.03 2.45
CA VAL A 167 -10.34 4.52 1.17
C VAL A 167 -10.99 3.14 1.34
N ILE A 168 -10.34 2.24 2.08
CA ILE A 168 -10.82 0.89 2.41
C ILE A 168 -12.13 0.97 3.21
N ASP A 169 -12.24 1.93 4.13
CA ASP A 169 -13.39 2.09 5.03
C ASP A 169 -14.57 2.84 4.40
N ALA A 170 -14.32 3.71 3.41
CA ALA A 170 -15.35 4.49 2.73
C ALA A 170 -16.42 3.66 1.99
N GLY A 171 -16.25 2.34 1.88
CA GLY A 171 -17.25 1.43 1.31
C GLY A 171 -18.25 0.87 2.32
N ARG A 172 -18.08 1.13 3.62
CA ARG A 172 -18.97 0.60 4.66
C ARG A 172 -20.22 1.48 4.78
N GLN A 173 -21.34 0.89 5.18
CA GLN A 173 -22.54 1.68 5.45
C GLN A 173 -22.23 2.74 6.52
N PRO A 174 -22.54 4.02 6.27
CA PRO A 174 -22.34 5.04 7.29
C PRO A 174 -23.34 4.82 8.42
N CYS A 175 -22.89 5.00 9.66
CA CYS A 175 -23.76 5.00 10.82
C CYS A 175 -24.81 6.10 10.68
N THR A 176 -26.10 5.74 10.83
CA THR A 176 -27.23 6.69 10.71
C THR A 176 -27.20 7.83 11.72
N PHE A 177 -26.42 7.71 12.80
CA PHE A 177 -26.33 8.73 13.85
C PHE A 177 -25.10 9.64 13.71
N CYS A 178 -23.90 9.07 13.51
CA CYS A 178 -22.64 9.82 13.47
C CYS A 178 -22.05 10.00 12.06
N GLY A 179 -22.55 9.28 11.05
CA GLY A 179 -22.01 9.31 9.68
C GLY A 179 -20.69 8.58 9.50
N ILE A 180 -20.12 7.99 10.56
CA ILE A 180 -18.86 7.24 10.50
C ILE A 180 -19.12 5.84 9.91
N PRO A 181 -18.22 5.31 9.06
CA PRO A 181 -18.30 3.94 8.54
C PRO A 181 -18.48 2.88 9.65
N ILE A 182 -19.43 1.95 9.48
CA ILE A 182 -19.70 0.87 10.45
C ILE A 182 -18.71 -0.30 10.26
N ASP A 183 -18.04 -0.76 11.32
CA ASP A 183 -17.16 -1.95 11.31
C ASP A 183 -17.97 -3.26 11.29
N PRO A 184 -17.46 -4.34 10.63
CA PRO A 184 -18.09 -5.66 10.69
C PRO A 184 -18.28 -6.21 12.12
N ASN A 185 -17.41 -5.84 13.07
CA ASN A 185 -17.52 -6.25 14.47
C ASN A 185 -18.41 -5.31 15.32
N GLY A 186 -19.11 -4.39 14.66
CA GLY A 186 -19.95 -3.37 15.27
C GLY A 186 -19.24 -2.03 15.43
N HIS A 187 -20.01 -0.94 15.35
CA HIS A 187 -19.50 0.42 15.51
C HIS A 187 -19.89 1.01 16.87
N LEU A 188 -18.92 1.57 17.59
CA LEU A 188 -19.18 2.31 18.82
C LEU A 188 -19.55 3.75 18.47
N CYS A 189 -20.85 4.04 18.36
CA CYS A 189 -21.33 5.36 17.97
C CYS A 189 -21.23 6.38 19.12
N PRO A 190 -20.42 7.46 19.01
CA PRO A 190 -20.32 8.48 20.04
C PRO A 190 -21.62 9.27 20.23
N ARG A 191 -22.44 9.38 19.17
CA ARG A 191 -23.75 10.06 19.20
C ARG A 191 -24.89 9.20 19.76
N ALA A 192 -24.69 7.89 19.88
CA ALA A 192 -25.68 6.96 20.42
C ALA A 192 -25.20 6.31 21.73
N ASN A 193 -24.36 7.01 22.50
CA ASN A 193 -23.82 6.53 23.79
C ASN A 193 -23.22 5.11 23.73
N GLY A 194 -22.56 4.75 22.63
CA GLY A 194 -21.88 3.46 22.48
C GLY A 194 -22.78 2.27 22.16
N TYR A 195 -24.02 2.48 21.70
CA TYR A 195 -24.89 1.41 21.21
C TYR A 195 -24.25 0.66 20.03
N ARG A 196 -24.15 -0.68 20.15
CA ARG A 196 -23.63 -1.58 19.11
C ARG A 196 -24.78 -2.09 18.24
N ARG A 197 -24.63 -2.03 16.93
CA ARG A 197 -25.40 -2.82 15.94
C ARG A 197 -24.43 -3.69 15.16
#